data_AF-A0AAE4TB49-F1
#
_entry.id   AF-A0AAE4TB49-F1
#
_cell.length_a   1.000
_cell.length_b   1.000
_cell.length_c   1.000
_cell.angle_alpha   90.00
_cell.angle_beta   90.00
_cell.angle_gamma   90.00
#
_symmetry.space_group_name_H-M   'P 1'
#
loop_
_entity.id
_entity.type
_entity.pdbx_description
1 polymer ?
#
loop_
_entity_poly.entity_id
_entity_poly.type
_entity_poly.pdbx_seq_one_letter_code
_entity_poly.pdbx_strand_id
1 'polypeptide(L)'
;MSEPIPHPYRVRKGVLWSAVVLAPLVWGVPGAILFYVGLWVHDDFGPLAVIGFLPAVTMIAGSVPYLILGAPIIWHHAKRTYPNKRTLAKAGAVTNLCLTIVIGVGALILALEDIGGAIALFLFVGTPFAALWGATVAVVYKRLDGCFPANNQG
;
A
#
# COMPACT_ATOMS: atom_id res chain seq x y z
N MET A 1 9.18 15.16 -24.45
CA MET A 1 7.87 14.86 -25.10
C MET A 1 6.85 14.69 -23.99
N SER A 2 6.02 15.70 -23.76
CA SER A 2 4.90 15.62 -22.82
C SER A 2 3.78 14.81 -23.48
N GLU A 3 3.43 13.66 -22.90
CA GLU A 3 2.27 12.89 -23.34
C GLU A 3 1.02 13.78 -23.34
N PRO A 4 0.18 13.73 -24.40
CA PRO A 4 -1.00 14.56 -24.50
C PRO A 4 -1.98 14.15 -23.40
N ILE A 5 -2.43 15.13 -22.61
CA ILE A 5 -3.45 14.94 -21.57
C ILE A 5 -4.75 14.59 -22.29
N PRO A 6 -5.29 13.36 -22.18
CA PRO A 6 -6.58 13.05 -22.77
C PRO A 6 -7.68 13.78 -22.01
N HIS A 7 -8.73 14.18 -22.73
CA HIS A 7 -10.07 14.64 -22.31
C HIS A 7 -10.46 14.41 -20.83
N PRO A 8 -11.27 15.30 -20.20
CA PRO A 8 -11.41 15.44 -18.75
C PRO A 8 -11.45 14.09 -18.05
N TYR A 9 -10.28 13.69 -17.57
CA TYR A 9 -10.02 12.32 -17.20
C TYR A 9 -10.86 11.97 -15.97
N ARG A 10 -11.86 11.10 -16.16
CA ARG A 10 -12.60 10.49 -15.06
C ARG A 10 -11.94 9.16 -14.72
N VAL A 11 -11.32 9.08 -13.56
CA VAL A 11 -10.82 7.82 -13.01
C VAL A 11 -11.93 6.78 -13.01
N ARG A 12 -11.65 5.61 -13.56
CA ARG A 12 -12.56 4.47 -13.51
C ARG A 12 -12.52 3.83 -12.14
N LYS A 13 -13.54 4.12 -11.33
CA LYS A 13 -13.69 3.62 -9.94
C LYS A 13 -13.42 2.13 -9.83
N GLY A 14 -14.08 1.31 -10.65
CA GLY A 14 -13.93 -0.15 -10.61
C GLY A 14 -12.48 -0.59 -10.81
N VAL A 15 -11.81 -0.03 -11.82
CA VAL A 15 -10.40 -0.35 -12.13
C VAL A 15 -9.46 0.12 -11.02
N LEU A 16 -9.71 1.29 -10.43
CA LEU A 16 -8.93 1.78 -9.31
C LEU A 16 -9.09 0.89 -8.07
N TRP A 17 -10.31 0.45 -7.76
CA TRP A 17 -10.55 -0.43 -6.63
C TRP A 17 -9.89 -1.79 -6.82
N SER A 18 -9.98 -2.37 -8.02
CA SER A 18 -9.23 -3.58 -8.36
C SER A 18 -7.72 -3.37 -8.20
N ALA A 19 -7.17 -2.24 -8.65
CA ALA A 19 -5.76 -1.94 -8.48
C ALA A 19 -5.33 -1.77 -7.01
N VAL A 20 -6.19 -1.15 -6.19
CA VAL A 20 -5.99 -0.97 -4.74
C VAL A 20 -5.97 -2.32 -4.01
N VAL A 21 -6.79 -3.28 -4.41
CA VAL A 21 -6.84 -4.63 -3.83
C VAL A 21 -5.73 -5.54 -4.36
N LEU A 22 -5.38 -5.43 -5.64
CA LEU A 22 -4.34 -6.25 -6.27
C LEU A 22 -2.93 -5.82 -5.87
N ALA A 23 -2.69 -4.52 -5.65
CA ALA A 23 -1.35 -4.03 -5.32
C ALA A 23 -0.77 -4.62 -4.02
N PRO A 24 -1.52 -4.78 -2.91
CA PRO A 24 -1.07 -5.51 -1.73
C PRO A 24 -0.75 -6.97 -2.03
N LEU A 25 -1.53 -7.64 -2.89
CA LEU A 25 -1.31 -9.06 -3.23
C LEU A 25 -0.01 -9.29 -4.00
N VAL A 26 0.39 -8.33 -4.87
CA VAL A 26 1.67 -8.37 -5.59
C VAL A 26 2.88 -8.45 -4.65
N TRP A 27 2.77 -7.87 -3.45
CA TRP A 27 3.87 -7.84 -2.48
C TRP A 27 3.66 -8.79 -1.30
N GLY A 28 2.42 -8.96 -0.85
CA GLY A 28 2.06 -9.79 0.28
C GLY A 28 2.25 -11.28 0.01
N VAL A 29 1.98 -11.75 -1.22
CA VAL A 29 2.14 -13.17 -1.57
C VAL A 29 3.63 -13.58 -1.62
N PRO A 30 4.53 -12.87 -2.32
CA PRO A 30 5.96 -13.20 -2.26
C PRO A 30 6.56 -13.09 -0.85
N GLY A 31 6.15 -12.08 -0.08
CA GLY A 31 6.60 -11.92 1.31
C GLY A 31 6.15 -13.07 2.22
N ALA A 32 4.89 -13.50 2.10
CA ALA A 32 4.37 -14.67 2.81
C ALA A 32 5.09 -15.97 2.43
N ILE A 33 5.37 -16.16 1.14
CA ILE A 33 6.06 -17.34 0.62
C ILE A 33 7.50 -17.36 1.13
N LEU A 34 8.23 -16.26 1.03
CA LEU A 34 9.62 -16.18 1.52
C LEU A 34 9.69 -16.40 3.04
N PHE A 35 8.71 -15.90 3.79
CA PHE A 35 8.62 -16.15 5.23
C PHE A 35 8.31 -17.62 5.54
N TYR A 36 7.34 -18.21 4.85
CA TYR A 36 6.97 -19.62 5.03
C TYR A 36 8.12 -20.56 4.66
N VAL A 37 8.80 -20.31 3.54
CA VAL A 37 10.00 -21.05 3.12
C VAL A 37 11.15 -20.83 4.10
N GLY A 38 11.30 -19.61 4.64
CA GLY A 38 12.24 -19.32 5.72
C GLY A 38 11.98 -20.22 6.93
N LEU A 39 10.78 -20.14 7.52
CA LEU A 39 10.36 -20.98 8.65
C LEU A 39 10.56 -22.48 8.43
N TRP A 40 10.46 -22.96 7.18
CA TRP A 40 10.60 -24.37 6.85
C TRP A 40 12.07 -24.83 6.76
N VAL A 41 13.02 -23.90 6.58
CA VAL A 41 14.44 -24.21 6.30
C VAL A 41 15.35 -23.99 7.52
N HIS A 42 14.97 -23.14 8.48
CA HIS A 42 15.74 -22.96 9.71
C HIS A 42 14.83 -22.89 10.95
N ASP A 43 15.09 -23.75 11.94
CA ASP A 43 14.45 -23.74 13.26
C ASP A 43 14.89 -22.52 14.11
N ASP A 44 16.08 -21.97 13.83
CA ASP A 44 16.69 -20.86 14.56
C ASP A 44 16.81 -19.60 13.69
N PHE A 45 15.70 -18.96 13.37
CA PHE A 45 15.81 -17.58 12.89
C PHE A 45 16.04 -16.64 14.07
N GLY A 46 17.30 -16.27 14.28
CA GLY A 46 17.68 -15.08 15.04
C GLY A 46 17.19 -13.77 14.39
N PRO A 47 17.86 -12.62 14.63
CA PRO A 47 17.43 -11.27 14.20
C PRO A 47 17.07 -11.10 12.72
N LEU A 48 17.53 -12.01 11.84
CA LEU A 48 17.20 -12.05 10.41
C LEU A 48 15.75 -12.44 10.13
N ALA A 49 15.07 -13.22 11.00
CA ALA A 49 13.63 -13.41 10.87
C ALA A 49 12.95 -12.07 11.01
N VAL A 50 13.32 -11.24 11.98
CA VAL A 50 12.68 -9.94 12.21
C VAL A 50 12.79 -9.05 10.96
N ILE A 51 13.89 -9.11 10.21
CA ILE A 51 14.08 -8.30 9.01
C ILE A 51 13.20 -8.77 7.83
N GLY A 52 12.86 -10.07 7.72
CA GLY A 52 11.94 -10.60 6.69
C GLY A 52 10.47 -10.71 7.13
N PHE A 53 10.25 -11.03 8.40
CA PHE A 53 8.97 -11.16 9.11
C PHE A 53 8.29 -9.81 9.23
N LEU A 54 9.03 -8.76 9.59
CA LEU A 54 8.43 -7.48 9.90
C LEU A 54 7.86 -6.78 8.65
N PRO A 55 8.51 -6.81 7.47
CA PRO A 55 7.91 -6.38 6.20
C PRO A 55 6.75 -7.28 5.76
N ALA A 56 6.88 -8.62 5.85
CA ALA A 56 5.81 -9.53 5.44
C ALA A 56 4.56 -9.36 6.31
N VAL A 57 4.72 -9.25 7.63
CA VAL A 57 3.63 -8.99 8.58
C VAL A 57 3.12 -7.56 8.48
N THR A 58 3.96 -6.52 8.32
CA THR A 58 3.44 -5.15 8.08
C THR A 58 2.74 -5.02 6.74
N MET A 59 3.07 -5.82 5.73
CA MET A 59 2.35 -5.82 4.46
C MET A 59 1.08 -6.66 4.49
N ILE A 60 1.03 -7.75 5.25
CA ILE A 60 -0.17 -8.62 5.38
C ILE A 60 -1.11 -8.08 6.48
N ALA A 61 -0.61 -7.80 7.69
CA ALA A 61 -1.39 -7.21 8.77
C ALA A 61 -1.69 -5.72 8.55
N GLY A 62 -0.79 -4.98 7.86
CA GLY A 62 -1.07 -3.61 7.44
C GLY A 62 -1.99 -3.53 6.23
N SER A 63 -2.15 -4.60 5.44
CA SER A 63 -3.02 -4.55 4.24
C SER A 63 -4.44 -4.13 4.56
N VAL A 64 -5.04 -4.61 5.66
CA VAL A 64 -6.41 -4.23 6.05
C VAL A 64 -6.49 -2.76 6.46
N PRO A 65 -5.65 -2.24 7.37
CA PRO A 65 -5.62 -0.80 7.65
C PRO A 65 -5.27 0.08 6.45
N TYR A 66 -4.35 -0.34 5.58
CA TYR A 66 -4.02 0.36 4.33
C TYR A 66 -5.17 0.32 3.32
N LEU A 67 -5.97 -0.75 3.30
CA LEU A 67 -7.18 -0.82 2.49
C LEU A 67 -8.30 0.05 3.07
N ILE A 68 -8.43 0.16 4.40
CA ILE A 68 -9.48 0.98 5.04
C ILE A 68 -9.16 2.47 4.91
N LEU A 69 -7.93 2.88 5.27
CA LEU A 69 -7.51 4.29 5.26
C LEU A 69 -6.91 4.72 3.92
N GLY A 70 -6.19 3.84 3.24
CA GLY A 70 -5.50 4.19 2.00
C GLY A 70 -6.41 4.21 0.78
N ALA A 71 -7.47 3.40 0.76
CA ALA A 71 -8.52 3.46 -0.26
C ALA A 71 -9.07 4.89 -0.47
N PRO A 72 -9.61 5.57 0.56
CA PRO A 72 -10.15 6.91 0.40
C PRO A 72 -9.06 7.96 0.07
N ILE A 73 -7.84 7.81 0.60
CA ILE A 73 -6.72 8.72 0.33
C ILE A 73 -6.27 8.60 -1.14
N ILE A 74 -6.05 7.38 -1.62
CA ILE A 74 -5.72 7.10 -3.03
C ILE A 74 -6.83 7.61 -3.94
N TRP A 75 -8.09 7.36 -3.59
CA TRP A 75 -9.22 7.85 -4.37
C TRP A 75 -9.26 9.38 -4.43
N HIS A 76 -9.02 10.06 -3.31
CA HIS A 76 -8.95 11.52 -3.23
C HIS A 76 -7.85 12.08 -4.16
N HIS A 77 -6.67 11.48 -4.16
CA HIS A 77 -5.57 11.87 -5.03
C HIS A 77 -5.83 11.54 -6.51
N ALA A 78 -6.37 10.36 -6.80
CA ALA A 78 -6.67 9.91 -8.16
C ALA A 78 -7.76 10.78 -8.82
N LYS A 79 -8.77 11.25 -8.08
CA LYS A 79 -9.79 12.16 -8.62
C LYS A 79 -9.23 13.49 -9.14
N ARG A 80 -8.15 13.97 -8.52
CA ARG A 80 -7.57 15.30 -8.81
C ARG A 80 -6.52 15.26 -9.91
N THR A 81 -5.91 14.11 -10.16
CA THR A 81 -4.84 13.96 -11.14
C THR A 81 -4.78 12.52 -11.61
N TYR A 82 -4.44 12.31 -12.89
CA TYR A 82 -4.24 10.96 -13.43
C TYR A 82 -3.32 10.12 -12.52
N PRO A 83 -3.66 8.84 -12.24
CA PRO A 83 -2.88 7.88 -11.45
C PRO A 83 -1.45 7.71 -11.99
N ASN A 84 -0.57 8.61 -11.58
CA ASN A 84 0.86 8.52 -11.84
C ASN A 84 1.58 7.96 -10.60
N LYS A 85 2.74 7.33 -10.82
CA LYS A 85 3.50 6.67 -9.76
C LYS A 85 3.84 7.62 -8.62
N ARG A 86 4.23 8.86 -8.92
CA ARG A 86 4.65 9.86 -7.92
C ARG A 86 3.49 10.36 -7.06
N THR A 87 2.33 10.59 -7.66
CA THR A 87 1.11 11.04 -6.99
C THR A 87 0.58 9.96 -6.07
N LEU A 88 0.50 8.71 -6.55
CA LEU A 88 0.01 7.63 -5.70
C LEU A 88 1.06 7.14 -4.69
N ALA A 89 2.35 7.25 -4.96
CA ALA A 89 3.39 7.03 -3.94
C ALA A 89 3.26 8.01 -2.77
N LYS A 90 3.00 9.29 -3.05
CA LYS A 90 2.69 10.29 -2.02
C LYS A 90 1.43 9.91 -1.24
N ALA A 91 0.36 9.50 -1.93
CA ALA A 91 -0.87 9.04 -1.28
C ALA A 91 -0.62 7.84 -0.35
N GLY A 92 0.23 6.90 -0.77
CA GLY A 92 0.68 5.78 0.05
C GLY A 92 1.44 6.22 1.30
N ALA A 93 2.43 7.11 1.17
CA ALA A 93 3.16 7.66 2.32
C ALA A 93 2.24 8.41 3.30
N VAL A 94 1.29 9.20 2.80
CA VAL A 94 0.26 9.89 3.62
C VAL A 94 -0.61 8.88 4.35
N THR A 95 -0.98 7.77 3.69
CA THR A 95 -1.75 6.70 4.34
C THR A 95 -1.00 6.12 5.54
N ASN A 96 0.30 5.87 5.40
CA ASN A 96 1.12 5.38 6.52
C ASN A 96 1.22 6.39 7.66
N LEU A 97 1.36 7.68 7.35
CA LEU A 97 1.36 8.73 8.36
C LEU A 97 0.03 8.76 9.13
N CYS A 98 -1.10 8.71 8.42
CA CYS A 98 -2.43 8.65 9.04
C CYS A 98 -2.58 7.38 9.90
N LEU A 99 -2.12 6.24 9.41
CA LEU A 99 -2.17 4.98 10.15
C LEU A 99 -1.34 5.04 11.44
N THR A 100 -0.14 5.63 11.37
CA THR A 100 0.74 5.83 12.52
C THR A 100 0.06 6.69 13.59
N ILE A 101 -0.65 7.76 13.19
CA ILE A 101 -1.41 8.61 14.10
C ILE A 101 -2.56 7.82 14.74
N VAL A 102 -3.34 7.06 13.95
CA VAL A 102 -4.46 6.26 14.46
C VAL A 102 -3.98 5.20 15.46
N ILE A 103 -2.87 4.51 15.16
CA ILE A 103 -2.26 3.53 16.06
C ILE A 103 -1.76 4.21 17.33
N GLY A 104 -1.06 5.35 17.20
CA GLY A 104 -0.57 6.11 18.35
C GLY A 104 -1.70 6.57 19.27
N VAL A 105 -2.79 7.12 18.72
CA VAL A 105 -3.97 7.54 19.50
C VAL A 105 -4.66 6.33 20.14
N GLY A 106 -4.89 5.26 19.37
CA GLY A 106 -5.52 4.05 19.90
C GLY A 106 -4.72 3.42 21.05
N ALA A 107 -3.40 3.43 20.93
CA ALA A 107 -2.52 2.90 21.94
C ALA A 107 -2.43 3.79 23.20
N LEU A 108 -2.54 5.13 23.05
CA LEU A 108 -2.71 6.05 24.17
C LEU A 108 -4.03 5.79 24.93
N ILE A 109 -5.13 5.57 24.20
CA ILE A 109 -6.43 5.24 24.80
C ILE A 109 -6.37 3.92 25.57
N LEU A 110 -5.63 2.94 25.06
CA LEU A 110 -5.50 1.61 25.65
C LEU A 110 -4.35 1.49 26.67
N ALA A 111 -3.64 2.58 26.98
CA ALA A 111 -2.52 2.63 27.92
C ALA A 111 -1.45 1.54 27.67
N LEU A 112 -1.09 1.31 26.40
CA LEU A 112 -0.04 0.34 26.05
C LEU A 112 1.33 0.90 26.41
N GLU A 113 2.18 0.10 27.05
CA GLU A 113 3.49 0.55 27.55
C GLU A 113 4.58 0.63 26.46
N ASP A 114 4.40 -0.05 25.31
CA ASP A 114 5.43 -0.19 24.26
C ASP A 114 5.03 0.39 22.88
N ILE A 115 4.59 1.64 22.86
CA ILE A 115 4.06 2.29 21.64
C ILE A 115 5.18 2.90 20.78
N GLY A 116 6.27 3.36 21.41
CA GLY A 116 7.35 4.08 20.74
C GLY A 116 8.04 3.25 19.65
N GLY A 117 8.29 1.97 19.93
CA GLY A 117 8.88 1.04 18.97
C GLY A 117 7.99 0.78 17.76
N ALA A 118 6.68 0.62 17.98
CA ALA A 118 5.71 0.43 16.90
C ALA A 118 5.61 1.70 16.01
N ILE A 119 5.52 2.88 16.62
CA ILE A 119 5.49 4.16 15.88
C ILE A 119 6.76 4.35 15.04
N ALA A 120 7.94 4.13 15.65
CA ALA A 120 9.21 4.21 14.93
C ALA A 120 9.24 3.24 13.75
N LEU A 121 8.76 2.02 13.94
CA LEU A 121 8.69 1.02 12.87
C LEU A 121 7.79 1.47 11.72
N PHE A 122 6.59 1.96 11.99
CA PHE A 122 5.70 2.46 10.94
C PHE A 122 6.32 3.66 10.21
N LEU A 123 7.00 4.56 10.91
CA LEU A 123 7.63 5.72 10.27
C LEU A 123 8.84 5.35 9.41
N PHE A 124 9.79 4.56 9.93
CA PHE A 124 11.04 4.25 9.23
C PHE A 124 10.89 3.13 8.20
N VAL A 125 10.11 2.10 8.54
CA VAL A 125 9.91 0.93 7.67
C VAL A 125 8.57 1.05 6.95
N GLY A 126 7.46 1.36 7.61
CA GLY A 126 6.15 1.41 6.97
C GLY A 126 6.04 2.44 5.83
N THR A 127 6.66 3.61 5.96
CA THR A 127 6.57 4.71 4.97
C THR A 127 7.07 4.33 3.57
N PRO A 128 8.32 3.82 3.38
CA PRO A 128 8.79 3.43 2.06
C PRO A 128 7.94 2.32 1.44
N PHE A 129 7.48 1.34 2.23
CA PHE A 129 6.61 0.28 1.74
C PHE A 129 5.23 0.78 1.33
N ALA A 130 4.64 1.71 2.08
CA ALA A 130 3.37 2.32 1.71
C ALA A 130 3.50 3.19 0.44
N ALA A 131 4.63 3.89 0.27
CA ALA A 131 4.93 4.62 -0.96
C ALA A 131 5.08 3.67 -2.16
N LEU A 132 5.76 2.53 -1.98
CA LEU A 132 5.87 1.49 -3.01
C LEU A 132 4.50 0.92 -3.35
N TRP A 133 3.66 0.61 -2.36
CA TRP A 133 2.29 0.16 -2.58
C TRP A 133 1.50 1.17 -3.43
N GLY A 134 1.51 2.45 -3.07
CA GLY A 134 0.85 3.50 -3.85
C GLY A 134 1.37 3.60 -5.29
N ALA A 135 2.69 3.47 -5.50
CA ALA A 135 3.27 3.41 -6.83
C ALA A 135 2.80 2.17 -7.62
N THR A 136 2.67 1.01 -6.95
CA THR A 136 2.15 -0.22 -7.55
C THR A 136 0.69 -0.08 -7.94
N VAL A 137 -0.15 0.59 -7.14
CA VAL A 137 -1.54 0.90 -7.52
C VAL A 137 -1.57 1.68 -8.83
N ALA A 138 -0.69 2.67 -9.03
CA ALA A 138 -0.61 3.41 -10.29
C ALA A 138 -0.25 2.51 -11.48
N VAL A 139 0.70 1.58 -11.29
CA VAL A 139 1.12 0.65 -12.35
C VAL A 139 0.01 -0.33 -12.70
N VAL A 140 -0.60 -0.94 -11.69
CA VAL A 140 -1.70 -1.90 -11.88
C VAL A 140 -2.90 -1.20 -12.50
N TYR A 141 -3.24 0.01 -12.04
CA TYR A 141 -4.30 0.81 -12.64
C TYR A 141 -4.04 1.05 -14.13
N LYS A 142 -2.86 1.55 -14.51
CA LYS A 142 -2.52 1.81 -15.92
C LYS A 142 -2.62 0.54 -16.78
N ARG A 143 -2.17 -0.61 -16.25
CA ARG A 143 -2.27 -1.89 -16.95
C ARG A 143 -3.72 -2.33 -17.13
N LEU A 144 -4.53 -2.29 -16.07
CA LEU A 144 -5.93 -2.67 -16.13
C LEU A 144 -6.75 -1.72 -17.01
N ASP A 145 -6.47 -0.42 -16.96
CA ASP A 145 -7.12 0.59 -17.79
C ASP A 145 -6.80 0.39 -19.28
N GLY A 146 -5.56 -0.02 -19.60
CA GLY A 146 -5.15 -0.39 -20.95
C GLY A 146 -5.66 -1.75 -21.43
N CYS A 147 -5.79 -2.75 -20.54
CA CYS A 147 -6.32 -4.09 -20.89
C CYS A 147 -7.84 -4.09 -21.04
N PHE A 148 -8.54 -3.23 -20.30
CA PHE A 148 -9.99 -3.08 -20.37
C PHE A 148 -10.33 -1.65 -20.74
N PRO A 149 -9.94 -1.15 -21.93
CA PRO A 149 -10.28 0.21 -22.33
C PRO A 149 -11.80 0.39 -22.24
N ALA A 150 -12.25 1.56 -21.82
CA ALA A 150 -13.68 1.86 -21.85
C ALA A 150 -14.14 1.70 -23.31
N ASN A 151 -14.98 0.71 -23.59
CA ASN A 151 -15.71 0.68 -24.85
C ASN A 151 -16.54 1.96 -24.87
N ASN A 152 -16.11 2.93 -25.67
CA ASN A 152 -16.98 4.01 -26.13
C ASN A 152 -17.98 3.41 -27.14
N GLN A 153 -18.83 2.50 -26.68
CA GLN A 153 -20.01 2.03 -27.38
C GLN A 153 -21.21 2.30 -26.48
N GLY A 154 -21.95 3.37 -26.80
CA GLY A 154 -23.21 3.76 -26.17
C GLY A 154 -23.16 5.15 -25.57
#